data_AF-A0A199NZI1-F1
#
_entry.id   AF-A0A199NZI1-F1
#
_cell.length_a   1.000
_cell.length_b   1.000
_cell.length_c   1.000
_cell.angle_alpha   90.00
_cell.angle_beta   90.00
_cell.angle_gamma   90.00
#
_symmetry.space_group_name_H-M   'P 1'
#
loop_
_entity.id
_entity.type
_entity.pdbx_description
1 polymer ?
#
loop_
_entity_poly.entity_id
_entity_poly.type
_entity_poly.pdbx_seq_one_letter_code
_entity_poly.pdbx_strand_id
1 'polypeptide(L)'
;MDDPATPRSRYTRLRRCSLWLLFAAFYLLPWLRWNGRQALRFDLPARRLDLFGWTLWPHDLGWLLLTLFAATAALALATTLGGRVWCGFACPQSVWSHAFAWLERRCAAWPATARHAVWAALALWTGIGFVGYFAPIADLVARLHPFAWSGGETFWVLFYALATWGNAGFLRSQVCRYLCPYARLQPLLCDRDTPLIGYDAMRGEPRGARACGQGSVAQRGRRLLDAGTARDYALRASIARRAGQGGDRREALAAYAGTLPTFTDTQLGDCVDCGACVDACPARIDLRDGPHHACTACGACVNACDRSMDRHGFAHGLLRWAAATAIERQPRRRLRPRLLAAAALLLAALLAALLATG
;
A
#
# COMPACT_ATOMS: atom_id res chain seq x y z
N MET A 1 8.80 -2.63 10.01
CA MET A 1 9.08 -1.20 10.05
C MET A 1 8.26 -0.56 11.15
N ASP A 2 8.94 -0.25 12.25
CA ASP A 2 8.66 0.79 13.24
C ASP A 2 9.90 0.74 14.14
N ASP A 3 10.74 1.77 14.06
CA ASP A 3 11.81 1.99 15.03
C ASP A 3 11.13 2.38 16.36
N PRO A 4 11.37 1.68 17.48
CA PRO A 4 10.77 2.03 18.77
C PRO A 4 11.03 3.48 19.20
N ALA A 5 12.03 4.16 18.62
CA ALA A 5 12.35 5.56 18.88
C ALA A 5 11.47 6.60 18.15
N THR A 6 10.49 6.19 17.32
CA THR A 6 9.64 7.15 16.60
C THR A 6 8.34 7.49 17.35
N PRO A 7 8.05 8.78 17.64
CA PRO A 7 6.72 9.17 18.12
C PRO A 7 5.68 8.76 17.06
N ARG A 8 4.73 7.90 17.45
CA ARG A 8 3.75 7.33 16.51
C ARG A 8 2.87 8.44 15.96
N SER A 9 3.06 8.79 14.69
CA SER A 9 2.10 9.63 13.98
C SER A 9 0.71 8.99 14.02
N ARG A 10 -0.35 9.81 14.06
CA ARG A 10 -1.75 9.33 14.09
C ARG A 10 -2.02 8.32 12.96
N TYR A 11 -1.40 8.53 11.80
CA TYR A 11 -1.45 7.65 10.64
C TYR A 11 -0.94 6.23 10.94
N THR A 12 0.26 6.09 11.51
CA THR A 12 0.84 4.77 11.83
C THR A 12 -0.02 4.02 12.84
N ARG A 13 -0.62 4.74 13.80
CA ARG A 13 -1.56 4.16 14.77
C ARG A 13 -2.82 3.66 14.07
N LEU A 14 -3.49 4.51 13.29
CA LEU A 14 -4.71 4.16 12.56
C LEU A 14 -4.50 2.94 11.65
N ARG A 15 -3.36 2.94 10.94
CA ARG A 15 -2.98 1.84 10.07
C ARG A 15 -2.82 0.55 10.84
N ARG A 16 -2.04 0.56 11.93
CA ARG A 16 -1.86 -0.63 12.77
C ARG A 16 -3.20 -1.14 13.31
N CYS A 17 -4.08 -0.25 13.76
CA CYS A 17 -5.43 -0.61 14.19
C CYS A 17 -6.23 -1.27 13.07
N SER A 18 -6.25 -0.67 11.87
CA SER A 18 -6.93 -1.23 10.68
C SER A 18 -6.42 -2.63 10.35
N LEU A 19 -5.10 -2.83 10.33
CA LEU A 19 -4.50 -4.13 10.01
C LEU A 19 -4.88 -5.20 11.03
N TRP A 20 -4.82 -4.91 12.33
CA TRP A 20 -5.23 -5.86 13.36
C TRP A 20 -6.74 -6.13 13.35
N LEU A 21 -7.56 -5.12 13.10
CA LEU A 21 -9.00 -5.28 13.00
C LEU A 21 -9.38 -6.19 11.84
N LEU A 22 -8.78 -5.99 10.65
CA LEU A 22 -9.05 -6.84 9.49
C LEU A 22 -8.53 -8.26 9.65
N PHE A 23 -7.37 -8.42 10.27
CA PHE A 23 -6.81 -9.73 10.58
C PHE A 23 -7.70 -10.48 11.59
N ALA A 24 -8.16 -9.80 12.64
CA ALA A 24 -9.12 -10.38 13.59
C ALA A 24 -10.45 -10.71 12.92
N ALA A 25 -11.01 -9.80 12.11
CA ALA A 25 -12.23 -10.05 11.35
C ALA A 25 -12.10 -11.28 10.45
N PHE A 26 -10.99 -11.42 9.72
CA PHE A 26 -10.73 -12.58 8.87
C PHE A 26 -10.75 -13.90 9.66
N TYR A 27 -10.13 -13.96 10.84
CA TYR A 27 -10.09 -15.20 11.62
C TYR A 27 -11.33 -15.47 12.44
N LEU A 28 -12.06 -14.44 12.88
CA LEU A 28 -13.22 -14.61 13.77
C LEU A 28 -14.52 -14.81 12.98
N LEU A 29 -14.63 -14.24 11.79
CA LEU A 29 -15.88 -14.24 11.03
C LEU A 29 -16.37 -15.65 10.63
N PRO A 30 -15.51 -16.62 10.25
CA PRO A 30 -15.94 -18.00 10.01
C PRO A 30 -16.48 -18.70 11.27
N TRP A 31 -16.09 -18.27 12.46
CA TRP A 31 -16.53 -18.90 13.72
C TRP A 31 -17.85 -18.33 14.23
N LEU A 32 -18.24 -17.16 13.73
CA LEU A 32 -19.48 -16.54 14.13
C LEU A 32 -20.65 -17.43 13.70
N ARG A 33 -21.51 -17.76 14.67
CA ARG A 33 -22.73 -18.54 14.43
C ARG A 33 -23.95 -17.62 14.48
N TRP A 34 -24.84 -17.80 13.53
CA TRP A 34 -26.10 -17.06 13.43
C TRP A 34 -27.22 -18.05 13.11
N ASN A 35 -28.30 -18.05 13.91
CA ASN A 35 -29.41 -19.00 13.78
C ASN A 35 -28.96 -20.48 13.67
N GLY A 36 -27.98 -20.87 14.49
CA GLY A 36 -27.44 -22.24 14.53
C GLY A 36 -26.47 -22.62 13.40
N ARG A 37 -26.31 -21.78 12.36
CA ARG A 37 -25.38 -22.00 11.23
C ARG A 37 -24.20 -21.04 11.28
N GLN A 38 -23.17 -21.30 10.49
CA GLN A 38 -22.05 -20.37 10.31
C GLN A 38 -22.55 -19.10 9.61
N ALA A 39 -22.19 -17.92 10.14
CA ALA A 39 -22.75 -16.63 9.72
C ALA A 39 -22.30 -16.23 8.31
N LEU A 40 -21.05 -16.49 7.93
CA LEU A 40 -20.56 -16.26 6.59
C LEU A 40 -19.95 -17.55 6.04
N ARG A 41 -20.60 -18.14 5.03
CA ARG A 41 -20.15 -19.40 4.42
C ARG A 41 -20.53 -19.49 2.93
N PHE A 42 -19.55 -19.81 2.10
CA PHE A 42 -19.68 -20.08 0.67
C PHE A 42 -19.79 -21.61 0.47
N ASP A 43 -21.01 -22.14 0.57
CA ASP A 43 -21.28 -23.57 0.45
C ASP A 43 -21.32 -23.98 -1.03
N LEU A 44 -20.14 -24.28 -1.60
CA LEU A 44 -19.99 -24.67 -3.01
C LEU A 44 -20.77 -25.95 -3.37
N PRO A 45 -20.77 -27.03 -2.56
CA PRO A 45 -21.55 -28.23 -2.87
C PRO A 45 -23.06 -27.96 -2.96
N ALA A 46 -23.61 -27.19 -2.03
CA ALA A 46 -25.02 -26.82 -2.04
C ALA A 46 -25.33 -25.60 -2.94
N ARG A 47 -24.32 -25.01 -3.58
CA ARG A 47 -24.39 -23.81 -4.44
C ARG A 47 -25.12 -22.64 -3.77
N ARG A 48 -24.93 -22.44 -2.47
CA ARG A 48 -25.55 -21.35 -1.72
C ARG A 48 -24.52 -20.55 -0.95
N LEU A 49 -24.81 -19.27 -0.74
CA LEU A 49 -24.00 -18.37 0.06
C LEU A 49 -24.80 -17.91 1.28
N ASP A 50 -24.35 -18.30 2.46
CA ASP A 50 -24.91 -17.90 3.75
C ASP A 50 -24.27 -16.57 4.19
N LEU A 51 -25.08 -15.53 4.41
CA LEU A 51 -24.70 -14.17 4.79
C LEU A 51 -25.56 -13.66 5.96
N PHE A 52 -25.11 -13.83 7.20
CA PHE A 52 -25.74 -13.32 8.43
C PHE A 52 -27.26 -13.61 8.51
N GLY A 53 -27.65 -14.83 8.14
CA GLY A 53 -29.05 -15.27 8.13
C GLY A 53 -29.74 -15.16 6.76
N TRP A 54 -29.14 -14.48 5.79
CA TRP A 54 -29.58 -14.49 4.40
C TRP A 54 -28.96 -15.68 3.66
N THR A 55 -29.72 -16.32 2.77
CA THR A 55 -29.21 -17.41 1.92
C THR A 55 -29.37 -17.02 0.47
N LEU A 56 -28.27 -16.73 -0.21
CA LEU A 56 -28.26 -16.43 -1.63
C LEU A 56 -28.09 -17.71 -2.44
N TRP A 57 -28.96 -17.92 -3.41
CA TRP A 57 -28.94 -19.06 -4.33
C TRP A 57 -28.39 -18.65 -5.71
N PRO A 58 -28.14 -19.59 -6.64
CA PRO A 58 -27.58 -19.26 -7.95
C PRO A 58 -28.49 -18.36 -8.80
N HIS A 59 -29.80 -18.39 -8.57
CA HIS A 59 -30.72 -17.45 -9.23
C HIS A 59 -30.59 -16.02 -8.70
N ASP A 60 -30.08 -15.85 -7.48
CA ASP A 60 -29.77 -14.54 -6.88
C ASP A 60 -28.40 -13.99 -7.32
N LEU A 61 -27.76 -14.62 -8.32
CA LEU A 61 -26.44 -14.21 -8.82
C LEU A 61 -26.41 -12.73 -9.25
N GLY A 62 -27.54 -12.18 -9.72
CA GLY A 62 -27.67 -10.76 -10.04
C GLY A 62 -27.32 -9.85 -8.85
N TRP A 63 -27.76 -10.20 -7.64
CA TRP A 63 -27.44 -9.46 -6.41
C TRP A 63 -25.97 -9.51 -6.06
N LEU A 64 -25.36 -10.68 -6.23
CA LEU A 64 -23.92 -10.86 -5.99
C LEU A 64 -23.11 -10.02 -6.98
N LEU A 65 -23.42 -10.09 -8.28
CA LEU A 65 -22.75 -9.32 -9.32
C LEU A 65 -22.89 -7.82 -9.09
N LEU A 66 -24.09 -7.36 -8.72
CA LEU A 66 -24.35 -5.96 -8.42
C LEU A 66 -23.57 -5.48 -7.19
N THR A 67 -23.50 -6.31 -6.15
CA THR A 67 -22.70 -6.03 -4.94
C THR A 67 -21.21 -5.95 -5.27
N LEU A 68 -20.69 -6.86 -6.10
CA LEU A 68 -19.31 -6.82 -6.58
C LEU A 68 -19.01 -5.58 -7.42
N PHE A 69 -19.94 -5.18 -8.28
CA PHE A 69 -19.82 -3.96 -9.08
C PHE A 69 -19.82 -2.72 -8.20
N ALA A 70 -20.74 -2.61 -7.24
CA ALA A 70 -20.78 -1.55 -6.24
C ALA A 70 -19.48 -1.49 -5.41
N ALA A 71 -18.98 -2.63 -4.93
CA ALA A 71 -17.72 -2.69 -4.20
C ALA A 71 -16.52 -2.23 -5.05
N THR A 72 -16.50 -2.59 -6.34
CA THR A 72 -15.46 -2.16 -7.28
C THR A 72 -15.53 -0.64 -7.55
N ALA A 73 -16.73 -0.11 -7.77
CA ALA A 73 -16.95 1.33 -7.93
C ALA A 73 -16.59 2.12 -6.66
N ALA A 74 -16.93 1.59 -5.48
CA ALA A 74 -16.56 2.16 -4.19
C ALA A 74 -15.04 2.16 -3.98
N LEU A 75 -14.34 1.07 -4.34
CA LEU A 75 -12.88 1.04 -4.30
C LEU A 75 -12.27 2.05 -5.28
N ALA A 76 -12.80 2.18 -6.49
CA ALA A 76 -12.36 3.18 -7.45
C ALA A 76 -12.57 4.61 -6.92
N LEU A 77 -13.73 4.89 -6.33
CA LEU A 77 -14.04 6.16 -5.70
C LEU A 77 -13.09 6.46 -4.52
N ALA A 78 -12.88 5.50 -3.62
CA ALA A 78 -11.92 5.62 -2.53
C ALA A 78 -10.49 5.87 -3.04
N THR A 79 -10.13 5.28 -4.18
CA THR A 79 -8.83 5.50 -4.85
C THR A 79 -8.71 6.91 -5.38
N THR A 80 -9.74 7.43 -6.06
CA THR A 80 -9.70 8.80 -6.59
C THR A 80 -9.71 9.86 -5.49
N LEU A 81 -10.35 9.58 -4.35
CA LEU A 81 -10.40 10.49 -3.19
C LEU A 81 -9.13 10.44 -2.33
N GLY A 82 -8.67 9.25 -1.97
CA GLY A 82 -7.61 9.03 -0.98
C GLY A 82 -6.30 8.50 -1.56
N GLY A 83 -6.23 8.25 -2.87
CA GLY A 83 -5.08 7.62 -3.50
C GLY A 83 -4.94 6.17 -3.06
N ARG A 84 -3.92 5.87 -2.27
CA ARG A 84 -3.49 4.49 -1.98
C ARG A 84 -3.91 3.98 -0.60
N VAL A 85 -5.01 4.50 -0.05
CA VAL A 85 -5.52 4.10 1.28
C VAL A 85 -5.80 2.59 1.33
N TRP A 86 -6.42 2.00 0.30
CA TRP A 86 -6.65 0.56 0.25
C TRP A 86 -5.35 -0.24 0.41
N CYS A 87 -4.34 0.05 -0.41
CA CYS A 87 -3.04 -0.61 -0.35
C CYS A 87 -2.35 -0.41 1.00
N GLY A 88 -2.50 0.76 1.63
CA GLY A 88 -1.88 1.09 2.91
C GLY A 88 -2.55 0.41 4.12
N PHE A 89 -3.87 0.24 4.10
CA PHE A 89 -4.69 -0.05 5.29
C PHE A 89 -5.49 -1.34 5.25
N ALA A 90 -5.90 -1.82 4.05
CA ALA A 90 -6.89 -2.90 3.94
C ALA A 90 -6.51 -4.03 2.98
N CYS A 91 -5.56 -3.80 2.06
CA CYS A 91 -5.13 -4.81 1.11
C CYS A 91 -4.60 -6.08 1.83
N PRO A 92 -5.06 -7.28 1.47
CA PRO A 92 -4.60 -8.54 2.08
C PRO A 92 -3.08 -8.68 2.03
N GLN A 93 -2.45 -8.43 0.89
CA GLN A 93 -0.98 -8.49 0.78
C GLN A 93 -0.29 -7.62 1.84
N SER A 94 -0.83 -6.42 2.11
CA SER A 94 -0.32 -5.56 3.17
C SER A 94 -0.58 -6.14 4.56
N VAL A 95 -1.80 -6.57 4.88
CA VAL A 95 -2.14 -7.16 6.20
C VAL A 95 -1.19 -8.29 6.57
N TRP A 96 -1.03 -9.29 5.70
CA TRP A 96 -0.18 -10.43 5.99
C TRP A 96 1.31 -10.08 5.96
N SER A 97 1.79 -9.27 5.00
CA SER A 97 3.21 -8.85 5.01
C SER A 97 3.59 -8.10 6.30
N HIS A 98 2.64 -7.36 6.89
CA HIS A 98 2.87 -6.67 8.16
C HIS A 98 2.88 -7.65 9.34
N ALA A 99 1.99 -8.64 9.35
CA ALA A 99 1.99 -9.71 10.36
C ALA A 99 3.31 -10.50 10.34
N PHE A 100 3.77 -10.94 9.17
CA PHE A 100 5.03 -11.66 9.01
C PHE A 100 6.23 -10.82 9.46
N ALA A 101 6.30 -9.55 9.03
CA ALA A 101 7.37 -8.66 9.47
C ALA A 101 7.31 -8.38 10.98
N TRP A 102 6.12 -8.37 11.59
CA TRP A 102 5.97 -8.22 13.04
C TRP A 102 6.51 -9.45 13.78
N LEU A 103 6.16 -10.65 13.33
CA LEU A 103 6.70 -11.91 13.87
C LEU A 103 8.22 -11.99 13.73
N GLU A 104 8.75 -11.64 12.55
CA GLU A 104 10.20 -11.62 12.28
C GLU A 104 10.98 -10.81 13.31
N ARG A 105 10.47 -9.61 13.66
CA ARG A 105 11.09 -8.77 14.68
C ARG A 105 10.94 -9.35 16.09
N ARG A 106 9.76 -9.90 16.41
CA ARG A 106 9.50 -10.44 17.75
C ARG A 106 10.35 -11.66 18.06
N CYS A 107 10.65 -12.44 17.02
CA CYS A 107 11.47 -13.63 17.07
C CYS A 107 12.90 -13.37 16.55
N ALA A 108 13.36 -12.11 16.49
CA ALA A 108 14.66 -11.78 15.86
C ALA A 108 15.84 -12.54 16.48
N ALA A 109 15.81 -12.75 17.81
CA ALA A 109 16.80 -13.49 18.57
C ALA A 109 16.65 -15.03 18.49
N TRP A 110 15.59 -15.54 17.87
CA TRP A 110 15.34 -16.99 17.77
C TRP A 110 16.15 -17.61 16.61
N PRO A 111 16.48 -18.91 16.69
CA PRO A 111 17.10 -19.61 15.56
C PRO A 111 16.19 -19.57 14.33
N ALA A 112 16.79 -19.59 13.14
CA ALA A 112 16.07 -19.45 11.88
C ALA A 112 14.93 -20.48 11.73
N THR A 113 15.16 -21.72 12.16
CA THR A 113 14.16 -22.80 12.16
C THR A 113 12.92 -22.43 12.99
N ALA A 114 13.09 -21.94 14.21
CA ALA A 114 11.99 -21.52 15.06
C ALA A 114 11.23 -20.32 14.48
N ARG A 115 11.92 -19.36 13.87
CA ARG A 115 11.27 -18.23 13.17
C ARG A 115 10.40 -18.71 12.01
N HIS A 116 10.94 -19.61 11.18
CA HIS A 116 10.19 -20.18 10.06
C HIS A 116 9.06 -21.09 10.50
N ALA A 117 9.18 -21.78 11.64
CA ALA A 117 8.10 -22.55 12.22
C ALA A 117 6.92 -21.66 12.63
N VAL A 118 7.17 -20.50 13.25
CA VAL A 118 6.11 -19.52 13.58
C VAL A 118 5.46 -18.95 12.31
N TRP A 119 6.26 -18.67 11.27
CA TRP A 119 5.73 -18.24 9.97
C TRP A 119 4.87 -19.31 9.31
N ALA A 120 5.32 -20.56 9.34
CA ALA A 120 4.58 -21.70 8.80
C ALA A 120 3.29 -21.95 9.58
N ALA A 121 3.30 -21.83 10.90
CA ALA A 121 2.10 -21.93 11.73
C ALA A 121 1.07 -20.85 11.39
N LEU A 122 1.51 -19.59 11.25
CA LEU A 122 0.61 -18.51 10.81
C LEU A 122 0.07 -18.76 9.39
N ALA A 123 0.93 -19.21 8.48
CA ALA A 123 0.54 -19.51 7.11
C ALA A 123 -0.48 -20.66 7.04
N LEU A 124 -0.24 -21.74 7.80
CA LEU A 124 -1.14 -22.88 7.90
C LEU A 124 -2.49 -22.45 8.48
N TRP A 125 -2.49 -21.67 9.56
CA TRP A 125 -3.72 -21.13 10.13
C TRP A 125 -4.46 -20.21 9.15
N THR A 126 -3.73 -19.43 8.33
CA THR A 126 -4.31 -18.66 7.23
C THR A 126 -4.99 -19.56 6.20
N GLY A 127 -4.35 -20.66 5.80
CA GLY A 127 -4.92 -21.63 4.87
C GLY A 127 -6.21 -22.27 5.42
N ILE A 128 -6.19 -22.69 6.69
CA ILE A 128 -7.38 -23.20 7.41
C ILE A 128 -8.48 -22.13 7.44
N GLY A 129 -8.13 -20.88 7.76
CA GLY A 129 -9.08 -19.76 7.78
C GLY A 129 -9.74 -19.51 6.43
N PHE A 130 -8.97 -19.51 5.33
CA PHE A 130 -9.51 -19.38 3.98
C PHE A 130 -10.48 -20.50 3.64
N VAL A 131 -10.08 -21.76 3.86
CA VAL A 131 -10.95 -22.91 3.58
C VAL A 131 -12.16 -22.93 4.52
N GLY A 132 -12.05 -22.40 5.73
CA GLY A 132 -13.15 -22.24 6.68
C GLY A 132 -14.26 -21.29 6.22
N TYR A 133 -14.04 -20.48 5.18
CA TYR A 133 -15.13 -19.75 4.52
C TYR A 133 -15.95 -20.62 3.58
N PHE A 134 -15.44 -21.79 3.16
CA PHE A 134 -16.09 -22.70 2.22
C PHE A 134 -16.55 -24.02 2.88
N ALA A 135 -15.81 -24.50 3.88
CA ALA A 135 -16.14 -25.64 4.71
C ALA A 135 -16.42 -25.19 6.16
N PRO A 136 -17.27 -25.90 6.93
CA PRO A 136 -17.55 -25.51 8.32
C PRO A 136 -16.26 -25.48 9.17
N ILE A 137 -15.86 -24.29 9.63
CA ILE A 137 -14.55 -24.09 10.27
C ILE A 137 -14.36 -24.95 11.54
N ALA A 138 -15.43 -25.13 12.32
CA ALA A 138 -15.38 -25.90 13.56
C ALA A 138 -15.09 -27.38 13.29
N ASP A 139 -15.70 -27.93 12.23
CA ASP A 139 -15.48 -29.30 11.79
C ASP A 139 -14.09 -29.47 11.13
N LEU A 140 -13.68 -28.50 10.31
CA LEU A 140 -12.34 -28.49 9.70
C LEU A 140 -11.24 -28.52 10.78
N VAL A 141 -11.37 -27.73 11.84
CA VAL A 141 -10.41 -27.72 12.95
C VAL A 141 -10.51 -28.98 13.82
N ALA A 142 -11.72 -29.48 14.10
CA ALA A 142 -11.90 -30.72 14.85
C ALA A 142 -11.27 -31.93 14.15
N ARG A 143 -11.38 -32.00 12.81
CA ARG A 143 -10.79 -33.07 11.99
C ARG A 143 -9.28 -32.90 11.74
N LEU A 144 -8.63 -31.90 12.33
CA LEU A 144 -7.16 -31.78 12.27
C LEU A 144 -6.46 -32.91 13.04
N HIS A 145 -7.08 -33.44 14.10
CA HIS A 145 -6.56 -34.55 14.89
C HIS A 145 -7.69 -35.58 15.10
N PRO A 146 -7.73 -36.72 14.36
CA PRO A 146 -6.59 -37.52 13.87
C PRO A 146 -6.17 -37.26 12.40
N PHE A 147 -6.32 -36.05 11.86
CA PHE A 147 -6.10 -35.70 10.46
C PHE A 147 -7.02 -36.50 9.51
N ALA A 148 -8.27 -36.05 9.42
CA ALA A 148 -9.33 -36.64 8.61
C ALA A 148 -9.90 -35.65 7.58
N TRP A 149 -9.02 -34.81 7.02
CA TRP A 149 -9.36 -33.92 5.91
C TRP A 149 -9.48 -34.69 4.61
N SER A 150 -10.44 -34.31 3.78
CA SER A 150 -10.52 -34.76 2.39
C SER A 150 -9.30 -34.31 1.59
N GLY A 151 -9.06 -34.95 0.44
CA GLY A 151 -7.99 -34.54 -0.48
C GLY A 151 -8.12 -33.09 -0.96
N GLY A 152 -9.37 -32.63 -1.18
CA GLY A 152 -9.65 -31.25 -1.56
C GLY A 152 -9.36 -30.24 -0.45
N GLU A 153 -9.83 -30.52 0.78
CA GLU A 153 -9.53 -29.69 1.95
C GLU A 153 -8.02 -29.57 2.19
N THR A 154 -7.30 -30.71 2.15
CA THR A 154 -5.84 -30.77 2.32
C THR A 154 -5.12 -29.94 1.26
N PHE A 155 -5.47 -30.13 -0.02
CA PHE A 155 -4.86 -29.39 -1.12
C PHE A 155 -5.04 -27.88 -0.95
N TRP A 156 -6.27 -27.40 -0.73
CA TRP A 156 -6.54 -25.96 -0.65
C TRP A 156 -5.95 -25.31 0.60
N VAL A 157 -5.99 -25.98 1.76
CA VAL A 157 -5.33 -25.48 2.98
C VAL A 157 -3.84 -25.31 2.75
N LEU A 158 -3.16 -26.33 2.22
CA LEU A 158 -1.73 -26.29 1.98
C LEU A 158 -1.36 -25.30 0.86
N PHE A 159 -2.18 -25.19 -0.19
CA PHE A 159 -2.00 -24.22 -1.26
C PHE A 159 -2.04 -22.79 -0.72
N TYR A 160 -3.10 -22.41 0.01
CA TYR A 160 -3.22 -21.07 0.58
C TYR A 160 -2.17 -20.80 1.66
N ALA A 161 -1.78 -21.81 2.44
CA ALA A 161 -0.68 -21.70 3.38
C ALA A 161 0.65 -21.41 2.67
N LEU A 162 1.02 -22.20 1.66
CA LEU A 162 2.24 -22.00 0.89
C LEU A 162 2.24 -20.67 0.15
N ALA A 163 1.13 -20.30 -0.47
CA ALA A 163 0.96 -19.02 -1.13
C ALA A 163 1.11 -17.85 -0.13
N THR A 164 0.52 -17.95 1.07
CA THR A 164 0.67 -16.93 2.12
C THR A 164 2.12 -16.83 2.59
N TRP A 165 2.76 -17.95 2.87
CA TRP A 165 4.14 -18.03 3.31
C TRP A 165 5.10 -17.44 2.27
N GLY A 166 4.95 -17.79 0.99
CA GLY A 166 5.74 -17.25 -0.11
C GLY A 166 5.49 -15.75 -0.35
N ASN A 167 4.22 -15.36 -0.51
CA ASN A 167 3.85 -13.99 -0.89
C ASN A 167 4.12 -12.97 0.22
N ALA A 168 3.74 -13.27 1.47
CA ALA A 168 3.89 -12.34 2.59
C ALA A 168 5.24 -12.49 3.30
N GLY A 169 5.78 -13.71 3.36
CA GLY A 169 7.07 -13.97 3.99
C GLY A 169 8.24 -13.44 3.18
N PHE A 170 8.29 -13.75 1.88
CA PHE A 170 9.45 -13.49 1.02
C PHE A 170 9.21 -12.41 -0.03
N LEU A 171 8.18 -12.56 -0.86
CA LEU A 171 7.97 -11.66 -2.01
C LEU A 171 7.61 -10.23 -1.56
N ARG A 172 6.77 -10.07 -0.54
CA ARG A 172 6.41 -8.78 0.09
C ARG A 172 6.04 -7.71 -0.95
N SER A 173 6.91 -6.71 -1.15
CA SER A 173 6.72 -5.61 -2.10
C SER A 173 6.84 -6.02 -3.57
N GLN A 174 7.46 -7.17 -3.87
CA GLN A 174 7.52 -7.70 -5.22
C GLN A 174 6.13 -8.09 -5.75
N VAL A 175 5.22 -8.53 -4.86
CA VAL A 175 3.82 -8.76 -5.22
C VAL A 175 3.19 -7.46 -5.72
N CYS A 176 3.38 -6.35 -5.01
CA CYS A 176 2.82 -5.06 -5.42
C CYS A 176 3.42 -4.53 -6.73
N ARG A 177 4.69 -4.84 -7.02
CA ARG A 177 5.39 -4.39 -8.22
C ARG A 177 5.04 -5.21 -9.45
N TYR A 178 5.08 -6.53 -9.32
CA TYR A 178 5.03 -7.44 -10.47
C TYR A 178 3.70 -8.16 -10.61
N LEU A 179 3.11 -8.62 -9.50
CA LEU A 179 1.95 -9.52 -9.53
C LEU A 179 0.60 -8.79 -9.41
N CYS A 180 0.54 -7.68 -8.67
CA CYS A 180 -0.72 -7.01 -8.35
C CYS A 180 -1.28 -6.23 -9.55
N PRO A 181 -2.43 -6.66 -10.14
CA PRO A 181 -3.02 -5.93 -11.26
C PRO A 181 -3.58 -4.58 -10.82
N TYR A 182 -4.14 -4.51 -9.60
CA TYR A 182 -4.72 -3.28 -9.07
C TYR A 182 -3.68 -2.17 -8.89
N ALA A 183 -2.45 -2.49 -8.45
CA ALA A 183 -1.37 -1.50 -8.35
C ALA A 183 -1.06 -0.82 -9.69
N ARG A 184 -1.19 -1.56 -10.80
CA ARG A 184 -1.00 -1.06 -12.18
C ARG A 184 -2.19 -0.28 -12.72
N LEU A 185 -3.41 -0.59 -12.27
CA LEU A 185 -4.63 0.14 -12.65
C LEU A 185 -4.77 1.48 -11.89
N GLN A 186 -4.26 1.59 -10.67
CA GLN A 186 -4.41 2.78 -9.84
C GLN A 186 -3.99 4.12 -10.50
N PRO A 187 -2.89 4.22 -11.29
CA PRO A 187 -2.55 5.45 -12.01
C PRO A 187 -3.64 5.94 -12.98
N LEU A 188 -4.49 5.04 -13.49
CA LEU A 188 -5.63 5.40 -14.35
C LEU A 188 -6.76 6.07 -13.54
N LEU A 189 -6.87 5.71 -12.26
CA LEU A 189 -7.86 6.24 -11.33
C LEU A 189 -7.39 7.55 -10.65
N CYS A 190 -6.09 7.69 -10.40
CA CYS A 190 -5.52 8.84 -9.70
C CYS A 190 -5.21 10.01 -10.65
N ASP A 191 -5.61 11.22 -10.31
CA ASP A 191 -5.25 12.47 -11.00
C ASP A 191 -4.31 13.36 -10.15
N ARG A 192 -3.95 14.56 -10.65
CA ARG A 192 -3.03 15.49 -9.95
C ARG A 192 -3.58 16.02 -8.62
N ASP A 193 -4.90 15.96 -8.42
CA ASP A 193 -5.58 16.37 -7.19
C ASP A 193 -5.78 15.19 -6.22
N THR A 194 -5.38 13.98 -6.61
CA THR A 194 -5.42 12.79 -5.75
C THR A 194 -4.24 12.81 -4.76
N PRO A 195 -4.47 12.68 -3.45
CA PRO A 195 -3.39 12.72 -2.46
C PRO A 195 -2.53 11.45 -2.55
N LEU A 196 -1.23 11.64 -2.79
CA LEU A 196 -0.22 10.59 -2.80
C LEU A 196 0.98 11.03 -1.96
N ILE A 197 1.87 10.10 -1.61
CA ILE A 197 3.18 10.50 -1.07
C ILE A 197 3.99 11.07 -2.22
N GLY A 198 4.36 12.35 -2.12
CA GLY A 198 5.12 13.07 -3.12
C GLY A 198 6.32 13.79 -2.52
N TYR A 199 7.27 14.09 -3.40
CA TYR A 199 8.45 14.90 -3.12
C TYR A 199 8.21 16.35 -3.54
N ASP A 200 8.49 17.29 -2.64
CA ASP A 200 8.44 18.72 -2.92
C ASP A 200 9.72 19.16 -3.62
N ALA A 201 9.77 18.97 -4.94
CA ALA A 201 10.92 19.32 -5.76
C ALA A 201 11.23 20.82 -5.71
N MET A 202 10.20 21.68 -5.62
CA MET A 202 10.40 23.14 -5.59
C MET A 202 11.20 23.61 -4.39
N ARG A 203 11.06 22.88 -3.27
CA ARG A 203 11.82 23.09 -2.03
C ARG A 203 13.12 22.29 -2.00
N GLY A 204 13.10 21.07 -2.51
CA GLY A 204 14.19 20.10 -2.37
C GLY A 204 15.32 20.28 -3.36
N GLU A 205 15.04 20.76 -4.57
CA GLU A 205 16.02 20.90 -5.65
C GLU A 205 16.62 22.32 -5.71
N PRO A 206 17.87 22.48 -6.21
CA PRO A 206 18.80 21.41 -6.53
C PRO A 206 19.32 20.77 -5.24
N ARG A 207 19.25 19.44 -5.17
CA ARG A 207 19.68 18.67 -4.01
C ARG A 207 21.20 18.48 -3.99
N GLY A 208 21.78 18.42 -2.80
CA GLY A 208 23.22 18.25 -2.61
C GLY A 208 23.63 18.27 -1.14
N ALA A 209 24.87 17.86 -0.86
CA ALA A 209 25.44 17.93 0.47
C ALA A 209 25.47 19.39 0.95
N ARG A 210 25.02 19.63 2.18
CA ARG A 210 24.84 20.98 2.71
C ARG A 210 25.06 20.98 4.22
N ALA A 211 25.67 22.04 4.75
CA ALA A 211 25.89 22.19 6.18
C ALA A 211 24.57 22.31 6.97
N CYS A 212 24.55 21.73 8.18
CA CYS A 212 23.43 21.81 9.11
C CYS A 212 23.22 23.26 9.61
N GLY A 213 22.00 23.56 10.07
CA GLY A 213 21.72 24.82 10.79
C GLY A 213 21.58 26.06 9.91
N GLN A 214 21.76 25.95 8.59
CA GLN A 214 21.54 27.08 7.68
C GLN A 214 20.04 27.43 7.49
N GLY A 215 19.09 26.66 8.03
CA GLY A 215 17.65 26.93 7.93
C GLY A 215 17.01 26.53 6.59
N SER A 216 15.71 26.23 6.58
CA SER A 216 14.97 25.78 5.38
C SER A 216 15.06 26.79 4.22
N VAL A 217 14.87 26.36 2.96
CA VAL A 217 14.66 27.28 1.81
C VAL A 217 13.57 28.31 2.10
N ALA A 218 12.57 27.98 2.93
CA ALA A 218 11.53 28.91 3.37
C ALA A 218 12.03 30.04 4.30
N GLN A 219 13.15 29.83 4.99
CA GLN A 219 13.78 30.77 5.92
C GLN A 219 14.94 31.54 5.25
N ARG A 220 15.34 31.13 4.04
CA ARG A 220 16.46 31.72 3.29
C ARG A 220 15.96 32.47 2.06
N GLY A 221 16.71 33.47 1.60
CA GLY A 221 16.32 34.32 0.44
C GLY A 221 16.23 33.62 -0.92
N ARG A 222 16.59 32.33 -1.02
CA ARG A 222 16.68 31.54 -2.26
C ARG A 222 15.34 31.38 -3.01
N ARG A 223 14.20 31.58 -2.33
CA ARG A 223 12.84 31.30 -2.83
C ARG A 223 12.68 29.85 -3.34
N LEU A 224 11.44 29.44 -3.57
CA LEU A 224 11.15 28.15 -4.20
C LEU A 224 11.41 28.24 -5.70
N LEU A 225 11.89 27.14 -6.27
CA LEU A 225 11.92 26.99 -7.73
C LEU A 225 10.49 26.92 -8.27
N ASP A 226 10.31 27.31 -9.54
CA ASP A 226 9.06 27.00 -10.23
C ASP A 226 8.90 25.48 -10.41
N ALA A 227 7.65 25.03 -10.49
CA ALA A 227 7.33 23.61 -10.55
C ALA A 227 7.84 22.90 -11.81
N GLY A 228 8.05 23.62 -12.92
CA GLY A 228 8.60 23.07 -14.15
C GLY A 228 10.08 22.75 -13.98
N THR A 229 10.87 23.77 -13.66
CA THR A 229 12.32 23.67 -13.44
C THR A 229 12.66 22.70 -12.33
N ALA A 230 11.91 22.72 -11.22
CA ALA A 230 12.13 21.81 -10.12
C ALA A 230 11.97 20.33 -10.50
N ARG A 231 10.94 20.00 -11.29
CA ARG A 231 10.69 18.62 -11.74
C ARG A 231 11.69 18.18 -12.79
N ASP A 232 12.03 19.06 -13.73
CA ASP A 232 13.06 18.81 -14.73
C ASP A 232 14.39 18.49 -14.04
N TYR A 233 14.80 19.33 -13.09
CA TYR A 233 16.02 19.10 -12.32
C TYR A 233 15.96 17.79 -11.52
N ALA A 234 14.86 17.53 -10.79
CA ALA A 234 14.72 16.30 -10.00
C ALA A 234 14.86 15.04 -10.87
N LEU A 235 14.26 15.05 -12.07
CA LEU A 235 14.32 13.98 -13.05
C LEU A 235 15.74 13.81 -13.61
N ARG A 236 16.36 14.89 -14.08
CA ARG A 236 17.74 14.87 -14.60
C ARG A 236 18.73 14.38 -13.54
N ALA A 237 18.60 14.88 -12.30
CA ALA A 237 19.43 14.46 -11.18
C ALA A 237 19.22 12.98 -10.81
N SER A 238 18.01 12.44 -10.99
CA SER A 238 17.74 11.01 -10.82
C SER A 238 18.38 10.16 -11.90
N ILE A 239 18.27 10.61 -13.15
CA ILE A 239 18.82 9.90 -14.31
C ILE A 239 20.35 9.91 -14.26
N ALA A 240 20.97 11.03 -13.92
CA ALA A 240 22.42 11.13 -13.75
C ALA A 240 22.95 10.10 -12.74
N ARG A 241 22.27 9.95 -11.59
CA ARG A 241 22.65 8.95 -10.59
C ARG A 241 22.55 7.52 -11.13
N ARG A 242 21.50 7.20 -11.89
CA ARG A 242 21.28 5.87 -12.49
C ARG A 242 22.26 5.58 -13.62
N ALA A 243 22.61 6.57 -14.44
CA ALA A 243 23.61 6.43 -15.49
C ALA A 243 25.00 6.06 -14.92
N GLY A 244 25.31 6.52 -13.71
CA GLY A 244 26.53 6.11 -12.99
C GLY A 244 26.56 4.64 -12.51
N GLN A 245 25.44 3.92 -12.53
CA GLN A 245 25.32 2.55 -11.97
C GLN A 245 25.53 1.40 -12.99
N GLY A 246 25.90 1.70 -14.25
CA GLY A 246 26.23 0.69 -15.28
C GLY A 246 25.03 0.10 -16.05
N GLY A 247 25.27 -0.33 -17.30
CA GLY A 247 24.28 -0.97 -18.20
C GLY A 247 24.26 -0.41 -19.64
N ASP A 248 23.70 -1.15 -20.61
CA ASP A 248 23.69 -0.83 -22.05
C ASP A 248 23.05 0.52 -22.41
N ARG A 249 22.21 1.05 -21.53
CA ARG A 249 21.44 2.29 -21.75
C ARG A 249 22.11 3.54 -21.18
N ARG A 250 23.36 3.41 -20.72
CA ARG A 250 24.09 4.44 -19.97
C ARG A 250 24.33 5.72 -20.76
N GLU A 251 24.70 5.63 -22.03
CA GLU A 251 25.02 6.80 -22.86
C GLU A 251 23.78 7.65 -23.16
N ALA A 252 22.67 7.03 -23.57
CA ALA A 252 21.42 7.75 -23.83
C ALA A 252 20.86 8.42 -22.57
N LEU A 253 20.97 7.77 -21.41
CA LEU A 253 20.54 8.35 -20.13
C LEU A 253 21.46 9.49 -19.68
N ALA A 254 22.78 9.35 -19.86
CA ALA A 254 23.73 10.40 -19.56
C ALA A 254 23.52 11.63 -20.47
N ALA A 255 23.27 11.42 -21.76
CA ALA A 255 22.97 12.48 -22.71
C ALA A 255 21.68 13.25 -22.33
N TYR A 256 20.62 12.53 -21.92
CA TYR A 256 19.37 13.17 -21.47
C TYR A 256 19.55 13.94 -20.15
N ALA A 257 20.26 13.38 -19.17
CA ALA A 257 20.53 14.09 -17.93
C ALA A 257 21.38 15.36 -18.15
N GLY A 258 22.28 15.31 -19.14
CA GLY A 258 23.27 16.35 -19.38
C GLY A 258 24.19 16.54 -18.18
N THR A 259 25.00 17.60 -18.22
CA THR A 259 25.78 18.03 -17.07
C THR A 259 24.86 18.73 -16.07
N LEU A 260 24.88 18.24 -14.82
CA LEU A 260 24.18 18.94 -13.73
C LEU A 260 25.04 20.13 -13.29
N PRO A 261 24.46 21.34 -13.20
CA PRO A 261 25.18 22.48 -12.67
C PRO A 261 25.58 22.25 -11.20
N THR A 262 26.76 22.75 -10.84
CA THR A 262 27.23 22.78 -9.45
C THR A 262 26.65 24.03 -8.78
N PHE A 263 26.16 23.87 -7.56
CA PHE A 263 25.54 24.94 -6.79
C PHE A 263 26.29 25.18 -5.49
N THR A 264 26.35 26.44 -5.05
CA THR A 264 26.83 26.78 -3.71
C THR A 264 25.77 26.42 -2.65
N ASP A 265 26.18 26.31 -1.39
CA ASP A 265 25.29 26.00 -0.25
C ASP A 265 24.03 26.88 -0.16
N THR A 266 24.14 28.14 -0.59
CA THR A 266 23.05 29.12 -0.60
C THR A 266 22.05 28.88 -1.74
N GLN A 267 22.49 28.23 -2.82
CA GLN A 267 21.69 27.86 -3.98
C GLN A 267 21.08 26.45 -3.87
N LEU A 268 21.52 25.63 -2.92
CA LEU A 268 20.98 24.29 -2.69
C LEU A 268 19.58 24.30 -2.04
N GLY A 269 18.82 23.25 -2.32
CA GLY A 269 17.54 22.96 -1.67
C GLY A 269 17.67 22.35 -0.29
N ASP A 270 16.53 21.92 0.23
CA ASP A 270 16.47 21.24 1.53
C ASP A 270 16.73 19.73 1.41
N CYS A 271 16.75 19.16 0.20
CA CYS A 271 17.15 17.77 0.02
C CYS A 271 18.68 17.66 0.07
N VAL A 272 19.18 16.99 1.10
CA VAL A 272 20.63 16.74 1.30
C VAL A 272 21.16 15.51 0.56
N ASP A 273 20.37 14.95 -0.36
CA ASP A 273 20.65 13.75 -1.16
C ASP A 273 21.08 12.48 -0.37
N CYS A 274 20.83 12.40 0.93
CA CYS A 274 21.30 11.30 1.81
C CYS A 274 20.74 9.88 1.53
N GLY A 275 19.76 9.70 0.66
CA GLY A 275 19.19 8.38 0.34
C GLY A 275 18.30 7.72 1.41
N ALA A 276 18.21 8.27 2.63
CA ALA A 276 17.48 7.66 3.76
C ALA A 276 16.01 7.30 3.46
N CYS A 277 15.34 8.06 2.59
CA CYS A 277 13.96 7.78 2.17
C CYS A 277 13.86 6.53 1.27
N VAL A 278 14.87 6.29 0.43
CA VAL A 278 14.97 5.10 -0.45
C VAL A 278 15.29 3.88 0.39
N ASP A 279 16.20 4.02 1.36
CA ASP A 279 16.58 2.93 2.27
C ASP A 279 15.44 2.49 3.19
N ALA A 280 14.63 3.45 3.66
CA ALA A 280 13.45 3.14 4.46
C ALA A 280 12.31 2.51 3.63
N CYS A 281 12.30 2.67 2.31
CA CYS A 281 11.22 2.15 1.47
C CYS A 281 11.36 0.62 1.30
N PRO A 282 10.35 -0.20 1.67
CA PRO A 282 10.41 -1.65 1.47
C PRO A 282 10.57 -2.05 -0.01
N ALA A 283 10.03 -1.22 -0.91
CA ALA A 283 10.12 -1.42 -2.35
C ALA A 283 11.32 -0.69 -2.97
N ARG A 284 12.22 -0.08 -2.19
CA ARG A 284 13.40 0.68 -2.65
C ARG A 284 13.04 1.72 -3.73
N ILE A 285 11.92 2.41 -3.53
CA ILE A 285 11.42 3.43 -4.46
C ILE A 285 12.11 4.76 -4.16
N ASP A 286 12.63 5.41 -5.19
CA ASP A 286 13.01 6.82 -5.13
C ASP A 286 11.85 7.71 -5.57
N LEU A 287 11.20 8.36 -4.59
CA LEU A 287 10.06 9.27 -4.84
C LEU A 287 10.49 10.59 -5.50
N ARG A 288 11.79 10.88 -5.57
CA ARG A 288 12.31 12.04 -6.28
C ARG A 288 12.18 11.87 -7.80
N ASP A 289 12.00 10.64 -8.27
CA ASP A 289 11.74 10.30 -9.67
C ASP A 289 10.26 10.52 -10.04
N GLY A 290 9.42 10.87 -9.07
CA GLY A 290 7.98 11.02 -9.22
C GLY A 290 7.17 9.88 -8.58
N PRO A 291 5.86 9.84 -8.80
CA PRO A 291 4.97 8.84 -8.22
C PRO A 291 5.18 7.46 -8.87
N HIS A 292 5.24 6.41 -8.03
CA HIS A 292 5.45 5.03 -8.50
C HIS A 292 4.24 4.14 -8.22
N HIS A 293 3.89 3.29 -9.20
CA HIS A 293 2.74 2.39 -9.10
C HIS A 293 2.92 1.29 -8.02
N ALA A 294 4.16 0.98 -7.65
CA ALA A 294 4.49 0.00 -6.62
C ALA A 294 4.47 0.57 -5.19
N CYS A 295 4.26 1.88 -5.04
CA CYS A 295 4.20 2.52 -3.72
C CYS A 295 3.01 1.96 -2.93
N THR A 296 3.24 1.34 -1.77
CA THR A 296 2.15 0.90 -0.87
C THR A 296 1.64 2.02 0.02
N ALA A 297 2.25 3.20 -0.10
CA ALA A 297 1.93 4.40 0.65
C ALA A 297 1.90 4.12 2.16
N CYS A 298 2.98 3.52 2.68
CA CYS A 298 3.10 3.18 4.11
C CYS A 298 3.70 4.31 4.97
N GLY A 299 4.18 5.40 4.38
CA GLY A 299 4.75 6.55 5.10
C GLY A 299 6.19 6.37 5.60
N ALA A 300 6.84 5.24 5.31
CA ALA A 300 8.23 4.94 5.67
C ALA A 300 9.23 6.05 5.34
N CYS A 301 9.19 6.45 4.07
CA CYS A 301 10.07 7.43 3.46
C CYS A 301 9.83 8.82 4.02
N VAL A 302 8.58 9.17 4.34
CA VAL A 302 8.21 10.44 5.00
C VAL A 302 8.90 10.51 6.36
N ASN A 303 8.67 9.52 7.23
CA ASN A 303 9.26 9.50 8.56
C ASN A 303 10.79 9.51 8.54
N ALA A 304 11.41 8.79 7.59
CA ALA A 304 12.87 8.77 7.45
C ALA A 304 13.42 10.12 6.93
N CYS A 305 12.69 10.77 6.03
CA CYS A 305 13.05 12.09 5.53
C CYS A 305 12.92 13.16 6.61
N ASP A 306 11.83 13.16 7.38
CA ASP A 306 11.64 14.12 8.48
C ASP A 306 12.73 13.98 9.55
N ARG A 307 13.14 12.75 9.92
CA ARG A 307 14.31 12.56 10.79
C ARG A 307 15.61 13.11 10.20
N SER A 308 15.76 13.04 8.88
CA SER A 308 16.90 13.68 8.22
C SER A 308 16.80 15.20 8.29
N MET A 309 15.60 15.76 8.09
CA MET A 309 15.35 17.20 8.21
C MET A 309 15.63 17.69 9.65
N ASP A 310 15.19 16.95 10.67
CA ASP A 310 15.49 17.25 12.08
C ASP A 310 16.99 17.37 12.33
N ARG A 311 17.78 16.39 11.89
CA ARG A 311 19.24 16.38 12.07
C ARG A 311 19.94 17.55 11.39
N HIS A 312 19.38 18.07 10.30
CA HIS A 312 19.95 19.21 9.58
C HIS A 312 19.35 20.55 10.02
N GLY A 313 18.33 20.56 10.89
CA GLY A 313 17.62 21.76 11.32
C GLY A 313 16.70 22.34 10.24
N PHE A 314 16.12 21.51 9.38
CA PHE A 314 15.19 21.93 8.32
C PHE A 314 13.74 21.59 8.68
N ALA A 315 12.79 22.32 8.08
CA ALA A 315 11.36 22.06 8.27
C ALA A 315 10.97 20.67 7.73
N HIS A 316 9.97 20.03 8.35
CA HIS A 316 9.40 18.76 7.89
C HIS A 316 8.66 18.87 6.56
N GLY A 317 8.25 17.73 6.01
CA GLY A 317 7.32 17.68 4.88
C GLY A 317 7.97 17.91 3.52
N LEU A 318 9.27 17.63 3.39
CA LEU A 318 9.95 17.54 2.09
C LEU A 318 9.42 16.35 1.28
N LEU A 319 9.17 15.22 1.95
CA LEU A 319 8.25 14.18 1.49
C LEU A 319 6.96 14.30 2.30
N ARG A 320 5.80 14.33 1.64
CA ARG A 320 4.51 14.45 2.34
C ARG A 320 3.36 13.82 1.57
N TRP A 321 2.28 13.54 2.30
CA TRP A 321 1.00 13.15 1.71
C TRP A 321 0.24 14.38 1.24
N ALA A 322 0.22 14.60 -0.06
CA ALA A 322 -0.48 15.73 -0.65
C ALA A 322 -0.81 15.43 -2.12
N ALA A 323 -1.83 16.12 -2.62
CA ALA A 323 -2.05 16.21 -4.06
C ALA A 323 -0.85 16.88 -4.73
N ALA A 324 -0.52 16.49 -5.96
CA ALA A 324 0.56 17.10 -6.72
C ALA A 324 0.31 18.61 -6.92
N THR A 325 -0.94 19.00 -7.20
CA THR A 325 -1.35 20.42 -7.28
C THR A 325 -1.09 21.17 -5.98
N ALA A 326 -1.35 20.55 -4.82
CA ALA A 326 -1.08 21.16 -3.52
C ALA A 326 0.42 21.28 -3.22
N ILE A 327 1.24 20.32 -3.65
CA ILE A 327 2.70 20.41 -3.53
C ILE A 327 3.22 21.55 -4.40
N GLU A 328 2.78 21.60 -5.65
CA GLU A 328 3.21 22.59 -6.67
C GLU A 328 2.53 23.97 -6.51
N ARG A 329 1.73 24.18 -5.46
CA ARG A 329 0.97 25.42 -5.22
C ARG A 329 0.08 25.84 -6.39
N GLN A 330 -0.46 24.88 -7.13
CA GLN A 330 -1.42 25.08 -8.21
C GLN A 330 -2.86 25.03 -7.69
N PRO A 331 -3.80 25.76 -8.31
CA PRO A 331 -5.21 25.68 -7.95
C PRO A 331 -5.75 24.26 -8.20
N ARG A 332 -6.50 23.74 -7.24
CA ARG A 332 -7.15 22.43 -7.36
C ARG A 332 -8.31 22.51 -8.35
N ARG A 333 -8.51 21.47 -9.16
CA ARG A 333 -9.70 21.38 -10.02
C ARG A 333 -10.91 21.00 -9.17
N ARG A 334 -11.98 21.80 -9.24
CA ARG A 334 -13.25 21.48 -8.57
C ARG A 334 -13.96 20.30 -9.24
N LEU A 335 -13.98 20.28 -10.57
CA LEU A 335 -14.56 19.21 -11.39
C LEU A 335 -13.48 18.23 -11.80
N ARG A 336 -13.52 17.03 -11.20
CA ARG A 336 -12.56 15.94 -11.45
C ARG A 336 -13.28 14.83 -12.21
N PRO A 337 -13.05 14.64 -13.52
CA PRO A 337 -13.84 13.73 -14.34
C PRO A 337 -13.77 12.28 -13.84
N ARG A 338 -12.62 11.85 -13.34
CA ARG A 338 -12.43 10.50 -12.77
C ARG A 338 -13.21 10.29 -11.47
N LEU A 339 -13.27 11.33 -10.63
CA LEU A 339 -14.07 11.31 -9.41
C LEU A 339 -15.56 11.23 -9.73
N LEU A 340 -16.03 12.07 -10.67
CA LEU A 340 -17.43 12.10 -11.10
C LEU A 340 -17.85 10.77 -11.73
N ALA A 341 -17.01 10.19 -12.59
CA ALA A 341 -17.27 8.89 -13.18
C ALA A 341 -17.37 7.79 -12.12
N ALA A 342 -16.42 7.72 -11.18
CA ALA A 342 -16.47 6.72 -10.11
C ALA A 342 -17.69 6.89 -9.19
N ALA A 343 -18.05 8.13 -8.86
CA ALA A 343 -19.23 8.44 -8.06
C ALA A 343 -20.54 8.09 -8.79
N ALA A 344 -20.63 8.40 -10.10
CA ALA A 344 -21.78 8.07 -10.92
C ALA A 344 -21.98 6.56 -11.07
N LEU A 345 -20.89 5.80 -11.29
CA LEU A 345 -20.95 4.34 -11.36
C LEU A 345 -21.41 3.72 -10.04
N LEU A 346 -20.90 4.22 -8.90
CA LEU A 346 -21.35 3.76 -7.58
C LEU A 346 -22.83 4.09 -7.34
N LEU A 347 -23.25 5.32 -7.65
CA LEU A 347 -24.64 5.73 -7.51
C LEU A 347 -25.57 4.88 -8.38
N ALA A 348 -25.20 4.63 -9.64
CA ALA A 348 -25.95 3.76 -10.54
C ALA A 348 -26.08 2.33 -9.98
N ALA A 349 -25.01 1.78 -9.40
CA ALA A 349 -25.04 0.47 -8.76
C ALA A 349 -26.00 0.42 -7.57
N LEU A 350 -25.97 1.44 -6.71
CA LEU A 350 -26.84 1.53 -5.54
C LEU A 350 -28.31 1.75 -5.93
N LEU A 351 -28.58 2.56 -6.94
CA LEU A 351 -29.93 2.77 -7.48
C LEU A 351 -30.48 1.49 -8.11
N ALA A 352 -29.68 0.78 -8.91
CA ALA A 352 -30.07 -0.51 -9.45
C ALA A 352 -30.38 -1.53 -8.33
N ALA A 353 -29.63 -1.49 -7.24
CA ALA A 353 -29.87 -2.36 -6.09
C ALA A 353 -31.19 -2.01 -5.40
N LEU A 354 -31.48 -0.73 -5.22
CA LEU A 354 -32.73 -0.26 -4.62
C LEU A 354 -33.94 -0.64 -5.49
N LEU A 355 -33.85 -0.44 -6.81
CA LEU A 355 -34.91 -0.74 -7.77
C LEU A 355 -35.17 -2.24 -7.91
N ALA A 356 -34.17 -3.09 -7.69
CA ALA A 356 -34.37 -4.53 -7.71
C ALA A 356 -34.98 -5.08 -6.41
N THR A 357 -34.95 -4.31 -5.31
CA THR A 357 -35.53 -4.71 -4.01
C THR A 357 -36.99 -4.26 -3.81
N GLY A 358 -37.46 -3.29 -4.59
CA GLY A 358 -38.84 -2.79 -4.56
C GLY A 358 -39.64 -3.35 -5.71
#